data_AF-A0A532EPF6-F1
#
_entry.id   AF-A0A532EPF6-F1
#
_cell.length_a   1.000
_cell.length_b   1.000
_cell.length_c   1.000
_cell.angle_alpha   90.00
_cell.angle_beta   90.00
_cell.angle_gamma   90.00
#
_symmetry.space_group_name_H-M   'P 1'
#
loop_
_entity.id
_entity.type
_entity.pdbx_description
1 polymer ?
#
loop_
_entity_poly.entity_id
_entity_poly.type
_entity_poly.pdbx_seq_one_letter_code
_entity_poly.pdbx_strand_id
1 'polypeptide(L)'
;MKPGENEKAGPITDFLVKDHKRLEGLLQSAVAHAGSVDQETYDQFRAGLLRHIGMEEKILLPAGQRLRGGEPLSIAAKLRLDHGAIASLLMPPPSAAVIATIRAVLKVHNIIEEGPGGLYETCDELAASEAAQLLAKLQAAPELAVLPCSDSPAVMPAVQRALERAGYDFHKE
;
A
#
# COMPACT_ATOMS: atom_id res chain seq x y z
N MET A 1 24.49 10.45 -28.27
CA MET A 1 23.51 9.63 -27.54
C MET A 1 22.81 10.51 -26.54
N LYS A 2 21.54 10.85 -26.79
CA LYS A 2 20.65 11.41 -25.78
C LYS A 2 19.25 10.89 -26.10
N PRO A 3 18.64 10.15 -25.17
CA PRO A 3 17.22 10.28 -24.95
C PRO A 3 17.03 10.62 -23.47
N GLY A 4 16.92 11.91 -23.20
CA GLY A 4 16.22 12.40 -22.02
C GLY A 4 14.83 12.81 -22.50
N GLU A 5 14.04 11.82 -22.91
CA GLU A 5 12.61 12.00 -23.08
C GLU A 5 11.98 11.43 -21.82
N ASN A 6 11.24 12.30 -21.15
CA ASN A 6 10.43 12.02 -20.00
C ASN A 6 9.38 10.98 -20.43
N GLU A 7 9.71 9.69 -20.38
CA GLU A 7 8.75 8.61 -20.59
C GLU A 7 7.65 8.83 -19.56
N LYS A 8 6.44 9.11 -20.04
CA LYS A 8 5.27 9.15 -19.17
C LYS A 8 5.21 7.81 -18.46
N ALA A 9 5.11 7.85 -17.13
CA ALA A 9 4.88 6.67 -16.32
C ALA A 9 3.76 5.82 -16.96
N GLY A 10 3.95 4.50 -16.96
CA GLY A 10 3.00 3.60 -17.57
C GLY A 10 1.63 3.65 -16.89
N PRO A 11 0.59 3.12 -17.54
CA PRO A 11 -0.80 3.23 -17.07
C PRO A 11 -1.03 2.63 -15.67
N ILE A 12 -0.28 1.60 -15.28
CA ILE A 12 -0.39 0.98 -13.95
C ILE A 12 0.23 1.90 -12.90
N THR A 13 1.45 2.39 -13.16
CA THR A 13 2.15 3.36 -12.31
C THR A 13 1.29 4.60 -12.09
N ASP A 14 0.76 5.18 -13.17
CA ASP A 14 -0.10 6.36 -13.13
C ASP A 14 -1.34 6.16 -12.25
N PHE A 15 -1.94 4.97 -12.29
CA PHE A 15 -3.13 4.65 -11.51
C PHE A 15 -2.81 4.47 -10.02
N LEU A 16 -1.81 3.65 -9.68
CA LEU A 16 -1.50 3.32 -8.29
C LEU A 16 -0.85 4.48 -7.54
N VAL A 17 0.00 5.28 -8.20
CA VAL A 17 0.54 6.53 -7.61
C VAL A 17 -0.56 7.55 -7.34
N LYS A 18 -1.58 7.66 -8.21
CA LYS A 18 -2.75 8.51 -7.94
C LYS A 18 -3.55 7.97 -6.76
N ASP A 19 -3.65 6.66 -6.63
CA ASP A 19 -4.33 6.03 -5.49
C ASP A 19 -3.58 6.29 -4.18
N HIS A 20 -2.25 6.23 -4.16
CA HIS A 20 -1.43 6.65 -3.02
C HIS A 20 -1.70 8.10 -2.60
N LYS A 21 -1.73 9.03 -3.57
CA LYS A 21 -2.05 10.44 -3.29
C LYS A 21 -3.45 10.61 -2.70
N ARG A 22 -4.43 9.85 -3.18
CA ARG A 22 -5.80 9.82 -2.64
C ARG A 22 -5.80 9.32 -1.20
N LEU A 23 -5.07 8.23 -0.91
CA LEU A 23 -4.98 7.65 0.44
C LEU A 23 -4.27 8.58 1.43
N GLU A 24 -3.17 9.23 1.02
CA GLU A 24 -2.51 10.23 1.87
C GLU A 24 -3.45 11.41 2.16
N GLY A 25 -4.20 11.88 1.17
CA GLY A 25 -5.20 12.94 1.37
C GLY A 25 -6.30 12.55 2.36
N LEU A 26 -6.78 11.31 2.33
CA LEU A 26 -7.74 10.80 3.31
C LEU A 26 -7.13 10.75 4.72
N LEU A 27 -5.92 10.19 4.85
CA LEU A 27 -5.23 10.11 6.14
C LEU A 27 -4.96 11.50 6.73
N GLN A 28 -4.48 12.43 5.90
CA GLN A 28 -4.25 13.82 6.31
C GLN A 28 -5.53 14.51 6.78
N SER A 29 -6.63 14.32 6.04
CA SER A 29 -7.94 14.89 6.39
C SER A 29 -8.47 14.31 7.70
N ALA A 30 -8.33 12.99 7.89
CA ALA A 30 -8.79 12.30 9.10
C ALA A 30 -8.11 12.83 10.38
N VAL A 31 -6.86 13.30 10.28
CA VAL A 31 -6.05 13.77 11.43
C VAL A 31 -5.80 15.27 11.41
N ALA A 32 -6.59 16.03 10.65
CA ALA A 32 -6.37 17.47 10.48
C ALA A 32 -6.55 18.29 11.78
N HIS A 33 -7.37 17.80 12.71
CA HIS A 33 -7.67 18.47 13.97
C HIS A 33 -6.86 17.83 15.11
N ALA A 34 -6.02 18.63 15.77
CA ALA A 34 -5.18 18.14 16.86
C ALA A 34 -6.04 17.54 17.99
N GLY A 35 -5.73 16.31 18.40
CA GLY A 35 -6.40 15.61 19.50
C GLY A 35 -7.72 14.91 19.11
N SER A 36 -8.13 14.93 17.84
CA SER A 36 -9.31 14.20 17.37
C SER A 36 -9.06 13.56 16.01
N VAL A 37 -9.61 12.35 15.81
CA VAL A 37 -9.59 11.69 14.50
C VAL A 37 -11.02 11.65 13.96
N ASP A 38 -11.22 12.12 12.73
CA ASP A 38 -12.46 11.92 12.00
C ASP A 38 -12.56 10.43 11.63
N GLN A 39 -13.42 9.72 12.36
CA GLN A 39 -13.53 8.27 12.26
C GLN A 39 -14.07 7.83 10.89
N GLU A 40 -14.99 8.57 10.28
CA GLU A 40 -15.55 8.24 8.97
C GLU A 40 -14.48 8.34 7.89
N THR A 41 -13.73 9.45 7.90
CA THR A 41 -12.63 9.66 6.96
C THR A 41 -11.50 8.65 7.18
N TYR A 42 -11.21 8.29 8.44
CA TYR A 42 -10.23 7.27 8.76
C TYR A 42 -10.67 5.87 8.29
N ASP A 43 -11.95 5.52 8.41
CA ASP A 43 -12.46 4.24 7.89
C ASP A 43 -12.44 4.19 6.36
N GLN A 44 -12.66 5.31 5.66
CA GLN A 44 -12.44 5.42 4.21
C GLN A 44 -10.96 5.19 3.84
N PHE A 45 -10.03 5.75 4.61
CA PHE A 45 -8.60 5.48 4.44
C PHE A 45 -8.28 4.00 4.64
N ARG A 46 -8.74 3.38 5.75
CA ARG A 46 -8.51 1.95 6.05
C ARG A 46 -9.05 1.05 4.94
N ALA A 47 -10.30 1.27 4.51
CA ALA A 47 -10.93 0.53 3.43
C ALA A 47 -10.17 0.68 2.12
N GLY A 48 -9.80 1.92 1.78
CA GLY A 48 -9.02 2.24 0.59
C GLY A 48 -7.66 1.57 0.58
N LEU A 49 -6.92 1.60 1.69
CA LEU A 49 -5.58 1.02 1.80
C LEU A 49 -5.61 -0.51 1.76
N LEU A 50 -6.60 -1.15 2.41
CA LEU A 50 -6.78 -2.60 2.29
C LEU A 50 -7.18 -3.03 0.88
N ARG A 51 -7.98 -2.20 0.19
CA ARG A 51 -8.29 -2.42 -1.24
C ARG A 51 -7.01 -2.30 -2.08
N HIS A 52 -6.19 -1.30 -1.81
CA HIS A 52 -4.91 -1.08 -2.48
C HIS A 52 -3.98 -2.30 -2.36
N ILE A 53 -3.70 -2.72 -1.13
CA ILE A 53 -2.92 -3.94 -0.84
C ILE A 53 -3.54 -5.16 -1.55
N GLY A 54 -4.88 -5.25 -1.56
CA GLY A 54 -5.60 -6.30 -2.26
C GLY A 54 -5.38 -6.29 -3.78
N MET A 55 -5.29 -5.12 -4.41
CA MET A 55 -4.96 -4.98 -5.83
C MET A 55 -3.55 -5.54 -6.10
N GLU A 56 -2.59 -5.20 -5.27
CA GLU A 56 -1.21 -5.63 -5.47
C GLU A 56 -1.03 -7.14 -5.23
N GLU A 57 -1.53 -7.64 -4.11
CA GLU A 57 -1.38 -9.05 -3.72
C GLU A 57 -2.13 -10.02 -4.63
N LYS A 58 -3.33 -9.63 -5.09
CA LYS A 58 -4.23 -10.54 -5.81
C LYS A 58 -4.20 -10.35 -7.32
N ILE A 59 -3.73 -9.20 -7.80
CA ILE A 59 -3.75 -8.86 -9.23
C ILE A 59 -2.34 -8.59 -9.73
N LEU A 60 -1.64 -7.61 -9.16
CA LEU A 60 -0.39 -7.11 -9.72
C LEU A 60 0.79 -8.07 -9.55
N LEU A 61 1.07 -8.50 -8.32
CA LEU A 61 2.16 -9.44 -8.03
C LEU A 61 1.97 -10.80 -8.73
N PRO A 62 0.76 -11.42 -8.73
CA PRO A 62 0.53 -12.63 -9.51
C PRO A 62 0.68 -12.43 -11.02
N ALA A 63 0.25 -11.28 -11.56
CA ALA A 63 0.44 -10.97 -12.97
C ALA A 63 1.94 -10.84 -13.32
N GLY A 64 2.71 -10.11 -12.52
CA GLY A 64 4.16 -9.98 -12.69
C GLY A 64 4.88 -11.33 -12.63
N GLN A 65 4.53 -12.19 -11.66
CA GLN A 65 5.07 -13.55 -11.57
C GLN A 65 4.75 -14.39 -12.82
N ARG A 66 3.49 -14.36 -13.28
CA ARG A 66 3.07 -15.08 -14.50
C ARG A 66 3.84 -14.61 -15.73
N LEU A 67 3.99 -13.30 -15.90
CA LEU A 67 4.71 -12.69 -17.03
C LEU A 67 6.21 -13.00 -17.00
N ARG A 68 6.76 -13.33 -15.82
CA ARG A 68 8.13 -13.83 -15.63
C ARG A 68 8.24 -15.36 -15.66
N GLY A 69 7.29 -16.05 -16.28
CA GLY A 69 7.35 -17.51 -16.44
C GLY A 69 7.17 -18.30 -15.14
N GLY A 70 6.55 -17.69 -14.12
CA GLY A 70 6.31 -18.30 -12.82
C GLY A 70 7.26 -17.85 -11.71
N GLU A 71 8.30 -17.08 -12.03
CA GLU A 71 9.26 -16.60 -11.04
C GLU A 71 8.78 -15.31 -10.34
N PRO A 72 8.73 -15.27 -8.99
CA PRO A 72 8.28 -14.10 -8.25
C PRO A 72 9.28 -12.94 -8.40
N LEU A 73 8.77 -11.71 -8.42
CA LEU A 73 9.62 -10.50 -8.36
C LEU A 73 10.45 -10.52 -7.07
N SER A 74 11.71 -10.08 -7.14
CA SER A 74 12.63 -10.09 -5.99
C SER A 74 12.08 -9.28 -4.80
N ILE A 75 11.39 -8.17 -5.08
CA ILE A 75 10.76 -7.30 -4.08
C ILE A 75 9.48 -7.87 -3.45
N ALA A 76 8.88 -8.91 -4.06
CA ALA A 76 7.54 -9.37 -3.68
C ALA A 76 7.47 -9.98 -2.27
N ALA A 77 8.56 -10.56 -1.77
CA ALA A 77 8.62 -11.08 -0.41
C ALA A 77 8.63 -9.95 0.64
N LYS A 78 9.36 -8.86 0.36
CA LYS A 78 9.41 -7.68 1.24
C LYS A 78 8.07 -6.95 1.25
N LEU A 79 7.46 -6.74 0.08
CA LEU A 79 6.13 -6.11 -0.01
C LEU A 79 5.08 -6.88 0.79
N ARG A 80 5.07 -8.22 0.74
CA ARG A 80 4.16 -9.05 1.55
C ARG A 80 4.33 -8.85 3.05
N LEU A 81 5.57 -8.72 3.52
CA LEU A 81 5.84 -8.42 4.92
C LEU A 81 5.31 -7.03 5.28
N ASP A 82 5.54 -6.03 4.42
CA ASP A 82 5.07 -4.66 4.59
C ASP A 82 3.55 -4.58 4.63
N HIS A 83 2.87 -5.23 3.68
CA HIS A 83 1.42 -5.33 3.64
C HIS A 83 0.85 -5.95 4.91
N GLY A 84 1.48 -7.00 5.43
CA GLY A 84 1.09 -7.62 6.70
C GLY A 84 1.24 -6.67 7.90
N ALA A 85 2.34 -5.90 7.94
CA ALA A 85 2.57 -4.90 8.97
C ALA A 85 1.57 -3.74 8.87
N ILE A 86 1.37 -3.19 7.67
CA ILE A 86 0.40 -2.12 7.39
C ILE A 86 -1.01 -2.57 7.77
N ALA A 87 -1.46 -3.73 7.29
CA ALA A 87 -2.79 -4.24 7.61
C ALA A 87 -3.00 -4.42 9.12
N SER A 88 -1.96 -4.83 9.87
CA SER A 88 -2.03 -4.93 11.32
C SER A 88 -2.20 -3.56 12.00
N LEU A 89 -1.52 -2.51 11.50
CA LEU A 89 -1.64 -1.14 12.02
C LEU A 89 -3.04 -0.55 11.82
N LEU A 90 -3.84 -1.10 10.90
CA LEU A 90 -5.23 -0.68 10.68
C LEU A 90 -6.23 -1.35 11.64
N MET A 91 -5.78 -2.25 12.52
CA MET A 91 -6.63 -2.91 13.52
C MET A 91 -6.90 -2.08 14.77
N PRO A 92 -5.91 -1.47 15.45
CA PRO A 92 -6.17 -0.69 16.66
C PRO A 92 -6.90 0.64 16.36
N PRO A 93 -7.55 1.26 17.36
CA PRO A 93 -8.03 2.63 17.26
C PRO A 93 -6.89 3.60 16.86
N PRO A 94 -7.18 4.65 16.08
CA PRO A 94 -6.16 5.58 15.64
C PRO A 94 -5.63 6.41 16.82
N SER A 95 -4.38 6.16 17.21
CA SER A 95 -3.61 7.02 18.14
C SER A 95 -2.51 7.77 17.38
N ALA A 96 -1.97 8.84 17.96
CA ALA A 96 -0.88 9.59 17.35
C ALA A 96 0.32 8.68 17.00
N ALA A 97 0.69 7.76 17.90
CA ALA A 97 1.74 6.77 17.69
C ALA A 97 1.42 5.80 16.53
N VAL A 98 0.18 5.30 16.43
CA VAL A 98 -0.25 4.41 15.33
C VAL A 98 -0.17 5.16 14.00
N ILE A 99 -0.72 6.38 13.92
CA ILE A 99 -0.69 7.20 12.70
C ILE A 99 0.75 7.53 12.28
N ALA A 100 1.60 7.91 13.23
CA ALA A 100 3.01 8.16 12.96
C ALA A 100 3.71 6.92 12.41
N THR A 101 3.43 5.75 12.98
CA THR A 101 3.98 4.47 12.51
C THR A 101 3.48 4.11 11.11
N ILE A 102 2.19 4.28 10.81
CA ILE A 102 1.63 4.08 9.46
C ILE A 102 2.38 4.95 8.44
N ARG A 103 2.55 6.24 8.72
CA ARG A 103 3.28 7.17 7.82
C ARG A 103 4.73 6.76 7.61
N ALA A 104 5.42 6.34 8.68
CA ALA A 104 6.82 5.93 8.59
C ALA A 104 6.99 4.66 7.74
N VAL A 105 6.11 3.66 7.93
CA VAL A 105 6.12 2.43 7.15
C VAL A 105 5.78 2.71 5.68
N LEU A 106 4.68 3.45 5.41
CA LEU A 106 4.27 3.81 4.05
C LEU A 106 5.37 4.58 3.31
N LYS A 107 6.07 5.50 3.98
CA LYS A 107 7.18 6.24 3.36
C LYS A 107 8.27 5.32 2.80
N VAL A 108 8.63 4.24 3.50
CA VAL A 108 9.65 3.28 3.04
C VAL A 108 9.06 2.33 2.01
N HIS A 109 7.85 1.86 2.25
CA HIS A 109 7.10 0.95 1.38
C HIS A 109 6.91 1.54 -0.03
N ASN A 110 6.41 2.77 -0.13
CA ASN A 110 6.20 3.47 -1.40
C ASN A 110 7.47 3.61 -2.23
N ILE A 111 8.66 3.66 -1.63
CA ILE A 111 9.94 3.71 -2.39
C ILE A 111 10.18 2.41 -3.16
N ILE A 112 9.77 1.26 -2.59
CA ILE A 112 9.90 -0.06 -3.22
C ILE A 112 8.94 -0.19 -4.41
N GLU A 113 7.80 0.49 -4.34
CA GLU A 113 6.74 0.42 -5.34
C GLU A 113 6.92 1.43 -6.47
N GLU A 114 7.16 2.69 -6.11
CA GLU A 114 7.21 3.86 -7.00
C GLU A 114 8.62 4.23 -7.45
N GLY A 115 9.66 3.74 -6.75
CA GLY A 115 11.05 4.07 -7.07
C GLY A 115 11.52 3.48 -8.42
N PRO A 116 12.66 3.93 -8.96
CA PRO A 116 13.22 3.36 -10.19
C PRO A 116 13.46 1.85 -10.07
N GLY A 117 12.97 1.07 -11.04
CA GLY A 117 12.96 -0.39 -10.99
C GLY A 117 12.03 -0.97 -9.91
N GLY A 118 11.12 -0.15 -9.38
CA GLY A 118 10.13 -0.54 -8.40
C GLY A 118 9.02 -1.40 -8.99
N LEU A 119 8.05 -1.75 -8.15
CA LEU A 119 6.95 -2.63 -8.54
C LEU A 119 6.20 -2.12 -9.77
N TYR A 120 5.83 -0.84 -9.79
CA TYR A 120 4.91 -0.33 -10.79
C TYR A 120 5.54 -0.21 -12.17
N GLU A 121 6.74 0.37 -12.25
CA GLU A 121 7.52 0.46 -13.48
C GLU A 121 7.80 -0.95 -14.04
N THR A 122 8.27 -1.87 -13.19
CA THR A 122 8.53 -3.26 -13.59
C THR A 122 7.27 -3.93 -14.15
N CYS A 123 6.10 -3.69 -13.54
CA CYS A 123 4.85 -4.25 -14.01
C CYS A 123 4.33 -3.61 -15.29
N ASP A 124 4.52 -2.31 -15.50
CA ASP A 124 4.21 -1.64 -16.77
C ASP A 124 5.07 -2.22 -17.91
N GLU A 125 6.38 -2.37 -17.68
CA GLU A 125 7.32 -2.97 -18.64
C GLU A 125 6.94 -4.42 -18.99
N LEU A 126 6.69 -5.25 -17.97
CA LEU A 126 6.35 -6.66 -18.17
C LEU A 126 4.99 -6.84 -18.83
N ALA A 127 4.00 -6.01 -18.49
CA ALA A 127 2.65 -6.17 -19.01
C ALA A 127 2.58 -5.84 -20.50
N ALA A 128 3.37 -4.88 -20.99
CA ALA A 128 3.43 -4.49 -22.41
C ALA A 128 2.03 -4.41 -23.06
N SER A 129 1.66 -5.37 -23.91
CA SER A 129 0.35 -5.44 -24.59
C SER A 129 -0.84 -5.81 -23.67
N GLU A 130 -0.58 -6.42 -22.50
CA GLU A 130 -1.59 -6.76 -21.49
C GLU A 130 -1.90 -5.61 -20.51
N ALA A 131 -1.15 -4.50 -20.56
CA ALA A 131 -1.24 -3.41 -19.58
C ALA A 131 -2.66 -2.84 -19.44
N ALA A 132 -3.39 -2.67 -20.56
CA ALA A 132 -4.77 -2.17 -20.53
C ALA A 132 -5.74 -3.14 -19.82
N GLN A 133 -5.58 -4.45 -20.03
CA GLN A 133 -6.41 -5.46 -19.36
C GLN A 133 -6.08 -5.55 -17.87
N LEU A 134 -4.80 -5.44 -17.52
CA LEU A 134 -4.37 -5.44 -16.13
C LEU A 134 -4.88 -4.20 -15.40
N LEU A 135 -4.77 -3.01 -16.01
CA LEU A 135 -5.35 -1.78 -15.48
C LEU A 135 -6.86 -1.90 -15.26
N ALA A 136 -7.60 -2.47 -16.22
CA ALA A 136 -9.04 -2.68 -16.07
C ALA A 136 -9.38 -3.56 -14.86
N LYS A 137 -8.57 -4.59 -14.56
CA LYS A 137 -8.74 -5.43 -13.37
C LYS A 137 -8.46 -4.67 -12.07
N LEU A 138 -7.41 -3.85 -12.04
CA LEU A 138 -7.09 -3.00 -10.89
C LEU A 138 -8.23 -2.00 -10.62
N GLN A 139 -8.74 -1.34 -11.66
CA GLN A 139 -9.86 -0.41 -11.56
C GLN A 139 -11.14 -1.10 -11.07
N ALA A 140 -11.39 -2.34 -11.53
CA ALA A 140 -12.54 -3.14 -11.13
C ALA A 140 -12.39 -3.82 -9.75
N ALA A 141 -11.27 -3.65 -9.05
CA ALA A 141 -11.11 -4.23 -7.71
C ALA A 141 -12.21 -3.71 -6.77
N PRO A 142 -12.89 -4.60 -6.03
CA PRO A 142 -14.08 -4.23 -5.27
C PRO A 142 -13.75 -3.28 -4.13
N GLU A 143 -14.69 -2.41 -3.79
CA GLU A 143 -14.65 -1.66 -2.54
C GLU A 143 -14.76 -2.61 -1.34
N LEU A 144 -14.12 -2.24 -0.25
CA LEU A 144 -14.09 -3.03 0.98
C LEU A 144 -14.83 -2.28 2.08
N ALA A 145 -15.62 -3.02 2.86
CA ALA A 145 -16.08 -2.54 4.16
C ALA A 145 -15.07 -2.96 5.23
N VAL A 146 -14.74 -2.04 6.14
CA VAL A 146 -13.90 -2.34 7.29
C VAL A 146 -14.75 -2.60 8.52
N LEU A 147 -14.31 -3.56 9.33
CA LEU A 147 -14.85 -3.72 10.68
C LEU A 147 -14.36 -2.58 11.57
N PRO A 148 -15.08 -2.26 12.66
CA PRO A 148 -14.60 -1.34 13.67
C PRO A 148 -13.19 -1.72 14.15
N CYS A 149 -12.40 -0.71 14.51
CA CYS A 149 -11.13 -0.97 15.18
C CYS A 149 -11.32 -1.81 16.45
N SER A 150 -10.32 -2.59 16.82
CA SER A 150 -10.33 -3.43 18.02
C SER A 150 -9.39 -2.88 19.07
N ASP A 151 -9.92 -2.66 20.26
CA ASP A 151 -9.22 -2.29 21.49
C ASP A 151 -8.75 -3.50 22.31
N SER A 152 -8.89 -4.72 21.75
CA SER A 152 -8.46 -5.94 22.43
C SER A 152 -6.98 -5.87 22.81
N PRO A 153 -6.60 -6.28 24.03
CA PRO A 153 -5.21 -6.22 24.50
C PRO A 153 -4.26 -7.09 23.66
N ALA A 154 -4.77 -8.02 22.85
CA ALA A 154 -3.98 -8.84 21.95
C ALA A 154 -3.54 -8.11 20.66
N VAL A 155 -4.19 -6.99 20.30
CA VAL A 155 -3.95 -6.26 19.04
C VAL A 155 -2.56 -5.65 19.01
N MET A 156 -2.19 -4.83 20.00
CA MET A 156 -0.90 -4.14 19.99
C MET A 156 0.31 -5.10 19.98
N PRO A 157 0.31 -6.21 20.76
CA PRO A 157 1.35 -7.23 20.62
C PRO A 157 1.41 -7.86 19.23
N ALA A 158 0.27 -8.06 18.55
CA ALA A 158 0.25 -8.60 17.19
C ALA A 158 0.82 -7.60 16.17
N VAL A 159 0.49 -6.31 16.32
CA VAL A 159 1.04 -5.21 15.52
C VAL A 159 2.57 -5.17 15.65
N GLN A 160 3.09 -5.16 16.88
CA GLN A 160 4.53 -5.12 17.13
C GLN A 160 5.26 -6.30 16.47
N ARG A 161 4.76 -7.52 16.64
CA ARG A 161 5.35 -8.69 15.98
C ARG A 161 5.30 -8.59 14.45
N ALA A 162 4.26 -7.98 13.88
CA ALA A 162 4.15 -7.80 12.43
C ALA A 162 5.17 -6.78 11.91
N LEU A 163 5.34 -5.67 12.63
CA LEU A 163 6.36 -4.67 12.34
C LEU A 163 7.77 -5.25 12.43
N GLU A 164 8.08 -5.97 13.53
CA GLU A 164 9.38 -6.62 13.73
C GLU A 164 9.71 -7.59 12.58
N ARG A 165 8.75 -8.41 12.14
CA ARG A 165 8.94 -9.32 10.99
C ARG A 165 9.19 -8.58 9.68
N ALA A 166 8.64 -7.39 9.51
CA ALA A 166 8.85 -6.54 8.34
C ALA A 166 10.10 -5.65 8.46
N GLY A 167 10.77 -5.65 9.61
CA GLY A 167 11.96 -4.85 9.88
C GLY A 167 11.67 -3.41 10.30
N TYR A 168 10.48 -3.15 10.86
CA TYR A 168 10.09 -1.84 11.39
C TYR A 168 9.97 -1.87 12.92
N ASP A 169 10.20 -0.71 13.52
CA ASP A 169 9.91 -0.46 14.93
C ASP A 169 8.59 0.30 15.08
N PHE A 170 7.88 0.04 16.17
CA PHE A 170 6.71 0.85 16.54
C PHE A 170 7.17 2.19 17.09
N HIS A 171 6.63 3.31 16.56
CA HIS A 171 6.94 4.62 17.10
C HIS A 171 6.35 4.76 18.51
N LYS A 172 7.22 4.92 19.50
CA LYS A 172 6.84 5.31 20.85
C LYS A 172 6.86 6.83 20.91
N GLU A 173 5.83 7.42 21.52
CA GLU A 173 5.75 8.87 21.78
C GLU A 173 6.97 9.40 22.53
#